data_AF-A0A356AXF2-F1
#
_entry.id   AF-A0A356AXF2-F1
#
_cell.length_a   1.000
_cell.length_b   1.000
_cell.length_c   1.000
_cell.angle_alpha   90.00
_cell.angle_beta   90.00
_cell.angle_gamma   90.00
#
_symmetry.space_group_name_H-M   'P 1'
#
loop_
_entity.id
_entity.type
_entity.pdbx_description
1 polymer ?
#
loop_
_entity_poly.entity_id
_entity_poly.type
_entity_poly.pdbx_seq_one_letter_code
_entity_poly.pdbx_strand_id
1 'polypeptide(L)'
;MLNKELIAIIQPQGEYELDWRYGDHEIDRITDDLQSHVYNEYHKDKYIALFNFGATKKTVTFSESMEFLYEVSSAFVKCLTRNPDLELLRENIKGIPEEE
;
A
#
# COMPACT_ATOMS: atom_id res chain seq x y z
N MET A 1 -10.72 -13.87 22.32
CA MET A 1 -9.70 -14.00 21.24
C MET A 1 -9.20 -12.61 20.99
N LEU A 2 -7.89 -12.41 20.90
CA LEU A 2 -7.35 -11.11 20.49
C LEU A 2 -7.63 -10.91 19.00
N ASN A 3 -8.25 -9.80 18.65
CA ASN A 3 -8.42 -9.43 17.26
C ASN A 3 -7.12 -8.84 16.72
N LYS A 4 -6.86 -9.03 15.43
CA LYS A 4 -5.63 -8.57 14.77
C LYS A 4 -5.95 -7.37 13.88
N GLU A 5 -5.17 -6.32 14.02
CA GLU A 5 -5.29 -5.11 13.22
C GLU A 5 -4.00 -4.89 12.47
N LEU A 6 -4.10 -4.68 11.16
CA LEU A 6 -2.96 -4.39 10.32
C LEU A 6 -2.43 -2.98 10.61
N ILE A 7 -1.13 -2.88 10.83
CA ILE A 7 -0.41 -1.63 11.03
C ILE A 7 0.68 -1.48 9.97
N ALA A 8 1.03 -0.23 9.68
CA ALA A 8 2.18 0.12 8.86
C ALA A 8 3.31 0.66 9.73
N ILE A 9 4.53 0.23 9.47
CA ILE A 9 5.75 0.73 10.10
C ILE A 9 6.53 1.47 9.02
N ILE A 10 6.57 2.80 9.10
CA ILE A 10 7.27 3.66 8.13
C ILE A 10 8.71 3.84 8.59
N GLN A 11 9.67 3.47 7.74
CA GLN A 11 11.10 3.55 8.04
C GLN A 11 11.69 4.89 7.59
N PRO A 12 12.79 5.36 8.22
CA PRO A 12 13.42 6.64 7.89
C PRO A 12 13.84 6.79 6.41
N GLN A 13 14.09 5.69 5.72
CA GLN A 13 14.52 5.66 4.31
C GLN A 13 13.33 5.71 3.32
N GLY A 14 12.09 5.80 3.81
CA GLY A 14 10.88 5.77 2.98
C GLY A 14 10.37 4.37 2.67
N GLU A 15 11.02 3.35 3.20
CA GLU A 15 10.53 1.97 3.20
C GLU A 15 9.35 1.80 4.15
N TYR A 16 8.52 0.78 3.90
CA TYR A 16 7.43 0.44 4.81
C TYR A 16 7.31 -1.07 5.03
N GLU A 17 6.92 -1.43 6.25
CA GLU A 17 6.59 -2.80 6.64
C GLU A 17 5.15 -2.87 7.12
N LEU A 18 4.51 -4.02 6.88
CA LEU A 18 3.19 -4.32 7.42
C LEU A 18 3.30 -5.39 8.49
N ASP A 19 2.58 -5.21 9.59
CA ASP A 19 2.54 -6.19 10.68
C ASP A 19 1.17 -6.21 11.37
N TRP A 20 0.92 -7.24 12.16
CA TRP A 20 -0.31 -7.43 12.92
C TRP A 20 -0.15 -6.95 14.36
N ARG A 21 -0.95 -5.97 14.74
CA ARG A 21 -1.14 -5.57 16.13
C ARG A 21 -2.33 -6.32 16.72
N TYR A 22 -2.12 -7.02 17.82
CA TYR A 22 -3.18 -7.72 18.54
C TYR A 22 -3.80 -6.81 19.60
N GLY A 23 -5.13 -6.76 19.66
CA GLY A 23 -5.86 -5.94 20.62
C GLY A 23 -7.25 -6.48 20.94
N ASP A 24 -7.87 -5.84 21.92
CA ASP A 24 -9.20 -6.22 22.44
C ASP A 24 -10.35 -5.44 21.78
N HIS A 25 -10.12 -4.87 20.60
CA HIS A 25 -11.12 -4.10 19.85
C HIS A 25 -11.83 -5.00 18.83
N GLU A 26 -13.14 -4.81 18.64
CA GLU A 26 -13.88 -5.56 17.61
C GLU A 26 -13.52 -5.07 16.21
N ILE A 27 -13.18 -6.03 15.33
CA ILE A 27 -12.98 -5.80 13.90
C ILE A 27 -14.06 -6.60 13.17
N ASP A 28 -14.80 -5.95 12.29
CA ASP A 28 -15.80 -6.62 11.48
C ASP A 28 -15.15 -7.51 10.40
N ARG A 29 -15.89 -8.51 9.91
CA ARG A 29 -15.35 -9.48 8.94
C ARG A 29 -14.88 -8.86 7.63
N ILE A 30 -15.54 -7.82 7.15
CA ILE A 30 -15.19 -7.16 5.88
C ILE A 30 -13.82 -6.48 6.04
N THR A 31 -13.62 -5.82 7.18
CA THR A 31 -12.34 -5.20 7.52
C THR A 31 -11.22 -6.24 7.70
N ASP A 32 -11.47 -7.37 8.37
CA ASP A 32 -10.47 -8.44 8.53
C ASP A 32 -10.09 -9.10 7.19
N ASP A 33 -11.07 -9.37 6.32
CA ASP A 33 -10.84 -9.93 4.99
C ASP A 33 -10.01 -8.98 4.13
N LEU A 34 -10.33 -7.68 4.14
CA LEU A 34 -9.59 -6.68 3.38
C LEU A 34 -8.15 -6.54 3.90
N GLN A 35 -7.95 -6.44 5.22
CA GLN A 35 -6.62 -6.34 5.80
C GLN A 35 -5.78 -7.58 5.50
N SER A 36 -6.39 -8.77 5.59
CA SER A 36 -5.71 -10.03 5.25
C SER A 36 -5.33 -10.09 3.77
N HIS A 37 -6.18 -9.58 2.88
CA HIS A 37 -5.87 -9.46 1.46
C HIS A 37 -4.69 -8.50 1.21
N VAL A 38 -4.71 -7.30 1.80
CA VAL A 38 -3.62 -6.32 1.68
C VAL A 38 -2.28 -6.90 2.16
N TYR A 39 -2.28 -7.59 3.30
CA TYR A 39 -1.08 -8.23 3.84
C TYR A 39 -0.55 -9.33 2.91
N ASN A 40 -1.43 -10.13 2.31
CA ASN A 40 -1.03 -11.16 1.36
C ASN A 40 -0.44 -10.57 0.07
N GLU A 41 -1.01 -9.48 -0.46
CA GLU A 41 -0.45 -8.82 -1.65
C GLU A 41 0.91 -8.19 -1.34
N TYR A 42 1.09 -7.59 -0.16
CA TYR A 42 2.37 -7.04 0.29
C TYR A 42 3.50 -8.08 0.26
N HIS A 43 3.24 -9.30 0.72
CA HIS A 43 4.24 -10.39 0.70
C HIS A 43 4.54 -10.94 -0.70
N LYS A 44 3.67 -10.71 -1.68
CA LYS A 44 3.95 -11.06 -3.08
C LYS A 44 4.83 -10.01 -3.74
N ASP A 45 4.46 -8.75 -3.62
CA ASP A 45 5.20 -7.60 -4.13
C ASP A 45 4.74 -6.34 -3.38
N LYS A 46 5.62 -5.81 -2.53
CA LYS A 46 5.31 -4.63 -1.72
C LYS A 46 4.96 -3.41 -2.56
N TYR A 47 5.61 -3.19 -3.70
CA TYR A 47 5.38 -1.98 -4.50
C TYR A 47 4.06 -2.04 -5.26
N ILE A 48 3.74 -3.19 -5.85
CA ILE A 48 2.44 -3.42 -6.48
C ILE A 48 1.32 -3.36 -5.45
N ALA A 49 1.53 -3.95 -4.27
CA ALA A 49 0.57 -3.87 -3.18
C ALA A 49 0.29 -2.42 -2.75
N LEU A 50 1.35 -1.61 -2.58
CA LEU A 50 1.21 -0.19 -2.25
C LEU A 50 0.41 0.55 -3.33
N PHE A 51 0.75 0.35 -4.60
CA PHE A 51 0.06 0.99 -5.73
C PHE A 51 -1.43 0.62 -5.74
N ASN A 52 -1.75 -0.67 -5.66
CA ASN A 52 -3.13 -1.16 -5.63
C ASN A 52 -3.90 -0.65 -4.40
N PHE A 53 -3.23 -0.56 -3.25
CA PHE A 53 -3.82 -0.03 -2.02
C PHE A 53 -4.29 1.42 -2.20
N GLY A 54 -3.46 2.29 -2.79
CA GLY A 54 -3.82 3.69 -3.07
C GLY A 54 -4.83 3.86 -4.20
N ALA A 55 -4.89 2.91 -5.14
CA ALA A 55 -5.87 2.90 -6.22
C ALA A 55 -7.26 2.41 -5.78
N THR A 56 -7.36 1.72 -4.64
CA THR A 56 -8.60 1.15 -4.14
C THR A 56 -9.48 2.22 -3.49
N LYS A 57 -10.80 2.14 -3.71
CA LYS A 57 -11.76 2.99 -3.00
C LYS A 57 -11.80 2.60 -1.52
N LYS A 58 -11.56 3.54 -0.63
CA LYS A 58 -11.68 3.32 0.82
C LYS A 58 -13.12 2.95 1.20
N THR A 59 -13.31 1.76 1.76
CA THR A 59 -14.61 1.23 2.21
C THR A 59 -14.66 0.96 3.72
N VAL A 60 -13.51 1.00 4.41
CA VAL A 60 -13.36 0.76 5.84
C VAL A 60 -12.44 1.78 6.48
N THR A 61 -12.46 1.88 7.81
CA THR A 61 -11.46 2.64 8.57
C THR A 61 -10.26 1.75 8.87
N PHE A 62 -9.04 2.26 8.65
CA PHE A 62 -7.82 1.52 8.97
C PHE A 62 -7.23 1.97 10.32
N SER A 63 -6.22 1.25 10.80
CA SER A 63 -5.36 1.74 11.88
C SER A 63 -4.72 3.08 11.49
N GLU A 64 -4.39 3.94 12.45
CA GLU A 64 -3.83 5.28 12.17
C GLU A 64 -2.61 5.25 11.24
N SER A 65 -1.74 4.25 11.41
CA SER A 65 -0.56 4.07 10.56
C SER A 65 -0.89 3.61 9.14
N MET A 66 -1.85 2.69 8.98
CA MET A 66 -2.33 2.24 7.68
C MET A 66 -3.12 3.34 6.96
N GLU A 67 -3.82 4.17 7.73
CA GLU A 67 -4.55 5.34 7.24
C GLU A 67 -3.59 6.35 6.63
N PHE A 68 -2.51 6.67 7.33
CA PHE A 68 -1.45 7.51 6.79
C PHE A 68 -0.86 6.93 5.50
N LEU A 69 -0.53 5.63 5.49
CA LEU A 69 0.00 4.95 4.30
C LEU A 69 -0.99 4.98 3.12
N TYR A 70 -2.29 4.82 3.39
CA TYR A 70 -3.35 4.89 2.38
C TYR A 70 -3.40 6.26 1.74
N GLU A 71 -3.37 7.33 2.53
CA GLU A 71 -3.40 8.71 2.01
C GLU A 71 -2.17 9.02 1.14
N VAL A 72 -0.98 8.61 1.59
CA VAL A 72 0.26 8.75 0.81
C VAL A 72 0.17 8.00 -0.52
N SER A 73 -0.27 6.75 -0.48
CA SER A 73 -0.41 5.93 -1.69
C SER A 73 -1.50 6.46 -2.63
N SER A 74 -2.64 6.89 -2.10
CA SER A 74 -3.73 7.47 -2.88
C SER A 74 -3.30 8.78 -3.55
N ALA A 75 -2.54 9.62 -2.85
CA ALA A 75 -1.96 10.82 -3.42
C ALA A 75 -0.98 10.50 -4.55
N PHE A 76 -0.12 9.49 -4.36
CA PHE A 76 0.79 9.01 -5.40
C PHE A 76 0.04 8.56 -6.67
N VAL A 77 -0.97 7.70 -6.55
CA VAL A 77 -1.78 7.24 -7.68
C VAL A 77 -2.52 8.41 -8.36
N LYS A 78 -3.06 9.36 -7.59
CA LYS A 78 -3.69 10.57 -8.12
C LYS A 78 -2.70 11.43 -8.90
N CYS A 79 -1.45 11.53 -8.45
CA CYS A 79 -0.41 12.23 -9.20
C CYS A 79 -0.06 11.51 -10.49
N LEU A 80 0.09 10.18 -10.48
CA LEU A 80 0.37 9.40 -11.70
C LEU A 80 -0.73 9.56 -12.74
N THR A 81 -2.00 9.44 -12.33
CA THR A 81 -3.16 9.55 -13.24
C THR A 81 -3.31 10.94 -13.87
N ARG A 82 -2.76 11.99 -13.24
CA ARG A 82 -2.75 13.37 -13.76
C ARG A 82 -1.59 13.67 -14.69
N ASN A 83 -0.63 12.77 -14.83
CA ASN A 83 0.54 12.93 -15.69
C ASN A 83 0.58 11.78 -16.72
N PRO A 84 -0.38 11.73 -17.67
CA PRO A 84 -0.42 10.66 -18.68
C PRO A 84 0.85 10.60 -19.54
N ASP A 85 1.57 11.72 -19.65
CA ASP A 85 2.85 11.82 -20.34
C ASP A 85 3.95 10.96 -19.69
N LEU A 86 3.79 10.55 -18.43
CA LEU A 86 4.70 9.58 -17.78
C LEU A 86 4.66 8.22 -18.49
N GLU A 87 3.52 7.81 -19.01
CA GLU A 87 3.41 6.56 -19.77
C GLU A 87 4.13 6.68 -21.12
N LEU A 88 4.01 7.84 -21.78
CA LEU A 88 4.75 8.15 -22.99
C LEU A 88 6.27 8.19 -22.74
N LEU A 89 6.70 8.71 -21.59
CA LEU A 89 8.11 8.69 -21.18
C LEU A 89 8.57 7.27 -20.89
N ARG A 90 7.76 6.42 -20.24
CA ARG A 90 8.10 5.02 -19.96
C ARG A 90 8.42 4.24 -21.24
N GLU A 91 7.59 4.39 -22.27
CA GLU A 91 7.81 3.76 -23.59
C GLU A 91 9.07 4.28 -24.29
N ASN A 92 9.52 5.50 -23.96
CA ASN A 92 10.71 6.12 -24.54
C ASN A 92 12.00 5.91 -23.73
N ILE A 93 11.94 5.25 -22.56
CA ILE A 93 13.14 4.91 -21.79
C ILE A 93 13.91 3.83 -22.57
N LYS A 94 15.01 4.26 -23.21
CA LYS A 94 16.04 3.33 -23.67
C LYS A 94 16.78 2.83 -22.44
N GLY A 95 16.53 1.58 -22.04
CA GLY A 95 17.31 0.92 -21.01
C GLY A 95 18.79 1.01 -21.38
N ILE A 96 19.58 1.73 -20.57
CA ILE A 96 21.03 1.67 -20.66
C ILE A 96 21.39 0.34 -20.00
N PRO A 97 22.01 -0.61 -20.73
CA PRO A 97 22.51 -1.82 -20.10
C PRO A 97 23.53 -1.42 -19.05
N GLU A 98 23.41 -1.95 -17.84
CA GLU A 98 24.51 -1.86 -16.86
C GLU A 98 25.69 -2.63 -17.46
N GLU A 99 26.80 -1.94 -17.70
CA GLU A 99 28.06 -2.57 -18.12
C GLU A 99 28.61 -3.36 -16.91
N GLU A 100 28.65 -4.69 -17.02
CA GLU A 100 29.40 -5.59 -16.13
C GLU A 100 30.92 -5.42 -16.30
#